data_AF-A0A524DZI8-F1
#
_entry.id   AF-A0A524DZI8-F1
#
_cell.length_a   1.000
_cell.length_b   1.000
_cell.length_c   1.000
_cell.angle_alpha   90.00
_cell.angle_beta   90.00
_cell.angle_gamma   90.00
#
_symmetry.space_group_name_H-M   'P 1'
#
loop_
_entity.id
_entity.type
_entity.pdbx_description
1 polymer ?
#
loop_
_entity_poly.entity_id
_entity_poly.type
_entity_poly.pdbx_seq_one_letter_code
_entity_poly.pdbx_strand_id
1 'polypeptide(L)' 'MPGYIGLQEIEDLTKFIADCDPTIPTALLGFHPHHRMLDLPRTSLAHAENALRISKESGLTNVRIGNKHLLSQERYAFP' A
#
# COMPACT_ATOMS: atom_id res chain seq x y z
N MET A 1 2.57 4.15 -3.85
CA MET A 1 2.36 5.58 -4.17
C MET A 1 1.20 5.69 -5.13
N PRO A 2 0.20 6.56 -4.88
CA PRO A 2 -0.95 6.73 -5.77
C PRO A 2 -0.52 6.99 -7.21
N GLY A 3 -1.12 6.29 -8.19
CA GLY A 3 -0.83 6.46 -9.62
C GLY A 3 0.49 5.85 -10.13
N TYR A 4 1.41 5.46 -9.24
CA TYR A 4 2.72 4.90 -9.61
C TYR A 4 2.86 3.41 -9.28
N ILE A 5 2.12 2.94 -8.28
CA ILE A 5 2.17 1.57 -7.80
C ILE A 5 0.77 1.00 -7.89
N GLY A 6 0.65 -0.13 -8.55
CA GLY A 6 -0.54 -0.94 -8.68
C GLY A 6 -0.62 -2.04 -7.64
N LEU A 7 -1.64 -2.89 -7.79
CA LEU A 7 -1.81 -4.05 -6.91
C LEU A 7 -0.84 -5.18 -7.23
N GLN A 8 -0.41 -5.32 -8.49
CA GLN A 8 0.54 -6.35 -8.90
C GLN A 8 1.92 -6.10 -8.30
N GLU A 9 2.43 -4.86 -8.35
CA GLU A 9 3.75 -4.56 -7.77
C GLU A 9 3.74 -4.73 -6.24
N ILE A 10 2.60 -4.46 -5.59
CA ILE A 10 2.42 -4.74 -4.16
C ILE A 10 2.47 -6.24 -3.90
N GLU A 11 1.76 -7.04 -4.69
CA GLU A 11 1.77 -8.50 -4.59
C GLU A 11 3.19 -9.04 -4.71
N ASP A 12 3.91 -8.68 -5.78
CA ASP A 12 5.27 -9.17 -6.06
C ASP A 12 6.25 -8.78 -4.93
N LEU A 13 6.18 -7.55 -4.45
CA LEU A 13 7.00 -7.10 -3.32
C LEU A 13 6.67 -7.87 -2.03
N THR A 14 5.38 -8.09 -1.76
CA THR A 14 4.96 -8.77 -0.52
C THR A 14 5.27 -10.26 -0.53
N LYS A 15 5.20 -10.92 -1.70
CA LYS A 15 5.70 -12.28 -1.91
C LYS A 15 7.20 -12.36 -1.63
N PHE A 16 7.98 -11.45 -2.21
CA PHE A 16 9.42 -11.39 -1.96
C PHE A 16 9.77 -11.24 -0.47
N ILE A 17 9.03 -10.40 0.28
CA ILE A 17 9.24 -10.25 1.73
C ILE A 17 8.82 -11.54 2.47
N ALA A 18 7.67 -12.13 2.11
CA ALA A 18 7.17 -13.34 2.74
C ALA A 18 8.08 -14.55 2.51
N ASP A 19 8.69 -14.67 1.33
CA ASP A 19 9.70 -15.68 0.99
C ASP A 19 10.94 -15.55 1.87
N CYS A 20 11.27 -14.34 2.33
CA CYS A 20 12.34 -14.12 3.30
C CYS A 20 11.91 -14.56 4.71
N ASP A 21 10.79 -14.03 5.22
CA ASP A 21 10.13 -14.45 6.45
C ASP A 21 8.72 -13.83 6.52
N PRO A 22 7.64 -14.62 6.63
CA PRO A 22 6.26 -14.13 6.64
C PRO A 22 5.89 -13.28 7.87
N THR A 23 6.74 -13.23 8.89
CA THR A 23 6.52 -12.48 10.14
C THR A 23 7.19 -11.12 10.17
N ILE A 24 7.97 -10.77 9.13
CA ILE A 24 8.64 -9.46 9.01
C ILE A 24 7.59 -8.34 9.14
N PRO A 25 7.75 -7.43 10.13
CA PRO A 25 6.82 -6.33 10.31
C PRO A 25 6.79 -5.42 9.08
N THR A 26 5.67 -5.42 8.37
CA THR A 26 5.50 -4.66 7.13
C THR A 26 4.40 -3.61 7.29
N ALA A 27 4.75 -2.34 7.09
CA ALA A 27 3.80 -1.23 7.20
C ALA A 27 3.54 -0.59 5.83
N LEU A 28 2.30 -0.67 5.36
CA LEU A 28 1.81 0.03 4.17
C LEU A 28 1.46 1.47 4.56
N LEU A 29 2.27 2.45 4.19
CA LEU A 29 2.12 3.83 4.64
C LEU A 29 1.16 4.63 3.74
N GLY A 30 0.20 5.31 4.35
CA GLY A 30 -0.59 6.34 3.67
C GLY A 30 0.30 7.48 3.17
N PHE A 31 0.16 7.85 1.89
CA PHE A 31 0.90 8.94 1.26
C PHE A 31 0.11 10.25 1.35
N HIS A 32 0.81 11.34 1.65
CA HIS A 32 0.31 12.71 1.57
C HIS A 32 1.17 13.52 0.60
N PRO A 33 0.58 14.13 -0.44
CA PRO A 33 1.33 14.93 -1.40
C PRO A 33 1.87 16.21 -0.76
N HIS A 34 3.18 16.39 -0.79
CA HIS A 34 3.87 17.61 -0.37
C HIS A 34 5.01 17.92 -1.36
N HIS A 35 5.51 19.17 -1.31
CA HIS A 35 6.60 19.68 -2.16
C HIS A 35 6.35 19.49 -3.67
N ARG A 36 7.08 18.59 -4.33
CA ARG A 36 7.05 18.39 -5.79
C ARG A 36 6.07 17.31 -6.26
N MET A 37 5.25 16.77 -5.37
CA MET A 37 4.30 15.69 -5.67
C MET A 37 2.84 16.14 -5.56
N LEU A 38 2.58 17.43 -5.81
CA LEU A 38 1.24 18.04 -5.68
C LEU A 38 0.26 17.59 -6.78
N ASP A 39 0.78 16.96 -7.82
CA ASP A 39 0.04 16.35 -8.93
C ASP A 39 -0.61 15.01 -8.54
N LEU A 40 -0.24 14.43 -7.39
CA LEU A 40 -0.76 13.14 -6.93
C LEU A 40 -1.80 13.31 -5.82
N PRO A 41 -2.83 12.46 -5.80
CA PRO A 41 -3.77 12.43 -4.69
C PRO A 41 -3.11 11.83 -3.44
N ARG A 42 -3.77 11.99 -2.30
CA ARG A 42 -3.50 11.16 -1.11
C ARG A 42 -3.81 9.69 -1.41
N THR A 43 -3.18 8.77 -0.69
CA THR A 43 -3.56 7.34 -0.81
C THR A 43 -5.03 7.16 -0.43
N SER A 44 -5.78 6.50 -1.31
CA SER A 44 -7.19 6.21 -1.03
C SER A 44 -7.32 5.09 -0.01
N LEU A 45 -8.35 5.16 0.83
CA LEU A 45 -8.70 4.10 1.76
C LEU A 45 -8.88 2.76 1.01
N ALA A 46 -9.59 2.79 -0.11
CA ALA A 46 -9.84 1.61 -0.93
C ALA A 46 -8.54 0.98 -1.48
N HIS A 47 -7.58 1.79 -1.94
CA HIS A 47 -6.29 1.27 -2.39
C HIS A 47 -5.53 0.65 -1.21
N ALA A 48 -5.45 1.36 -0.07
CA ALA A 48 -4.74 0.86 1.10
C ALA A 48 -5.32 -0.46 1.64
N GLU A 49 -6.63 -0.62 1.64
CA GLU A 49 -7.31 -1.86 2.03
C GLU A 49 -7.05 -3.01 1.05
N ASN A 50 -7.08 -2.75 -0.25
CA ASN A 50 -6.74 -3.76 -1.26
C ASN A 50 -5.27 -4.19 -1.16
N ALA A 51 -4.36 -3.23 -0.97
CA ALA A 51 -2.95 -3.52 -0.75
C ALA A 51 -2.75 -4.37 0.50
N LEU A 52 -3.43 -4.06 1.60
CA LEU A 52 -3.38 -4.87 2.83
C LEU A 52 -3.90 -6.28 2.61
N ARG A 53 -5.01 -6.44 1.89
CA ARG A 53 -5.60 -7.75 1.56
C ARG A 53 -4.60 -8.59 0.75
N ILE A 54 -4.07 -8.05 -0.34
CA ILE A 54 -3.10 -8.73 -1.20
C ILE A 54 -1.81 -9.08 -0.47
N SER A 55 -1.33 -8.19 0.41
CA SER A 55 -0.16 -8.47 1.23
C SER A 55 -0.34 -9.70 2.11
N LYS A 56 -1.54 -9.87 2.69
CA LYS A 56 -1.90 -11.04 3.49
C LYS A 56 -2.06 -12.30 2.64
N GLU A 57 -2.73 -12.18 1.49
CA GLU A 57 -2.89 -13.29 0.52
C GLU A 57 -1.54 -13.76 -0.02
N SER A 58 -0.55 -12.87 -0.09
CA SER A 58 0.83 -13.16 -0.47
C SER A 58 1.66 -13.82 0.63
N GLY A 59 1.09 -14.08 1.80
CA GLY A 59 1.73 -14.83 2.88
C GLY A 59 2.24 -14.01 4.06
N LEU A 60 2.19 -12.67 4.01
CA LEU A 60 2.57 -11.84 5.16
C LEU A 60 1.56 -11.94 6.29
N THR A 61 2.03 -12.27 7.49
CA THR A 61 1.22 -12.41 8.70
C THR A 61 1.26 -11.17 9.58
N ASN A 62 2.32 -10.37 9.49
CA ASN A 62 2.55 -9.16 10.28
C ASN A 62 2.53 -7.89 9.41
N VAL A 63 1.40 -7.64 8.75
CA VAL A 63 1.20 -6.49 7.87
C VAL A 63 0.09 -5.57 8.36
N ARG A 64 0.32 -4.26 8.31
CA ARG A 64 -0.64 -3.23 8.72
C ARG A 64 -0.60 -1.99 7.84
N ILE A 65 -1.68 -1.22 7.86
CA ILE A 65 -1.69 0.13 7.29
C ILE A 65 -1.20 1.13 8.35
N GLY A 66 -0.15 1.88 8.01
CA GLY A 66 0.37 3.01 8.78
C GLY A 66 -0.14 4.36 8.26
N ASN A 67 0.03 5.42 9.05
CA ASN A 67 -0.41 6.79 8.72
C ASN A 67 -1.87 6.87 8.23
N LYS A 68 -2.77 6.12 8.89
CA LYS A 68 -4.19 6.01 8.49
C LYS A 68 -4.90 7.38 8.40
N HIS A 69 -4.48 8.35 9.22
CA HIS A 69 -5.01 9.72 9.21
C HIS A 69 -4.73 10.49 7.92
N LEU A 70 -3.79 10.03 7.09
CA LEU A 70 -3.47 10.62 5.79
C LEU A 70 -4.32 10.04 4.64
N LEU A 71 -5.08 8.97 4.88
CA LEU A 71 -5.90 8.34 3.84
C LEU A 71 -7.09 9.23 3.44
N SER A 72 -7.49 9.15 2.18
CA SER A 72 -8.66 9.86 1.64
C SER A 72 -9.76 8.91 1.17
N GLN A 73 -10.99 9.42 1.02
CA GLN A 73 -12.11 8.69 0.41
C GLN A 73 -12.10 8.79 -1.13
N GLU A 74 -11.22 9.61 -1.69
CA GLU A 74 -11.10 9.83 -3.13
C GLU A 74 -10.63 8.55 -3.81
N ARG A 75 -11.34 8.11 -4.86
CA ARG A 75 -10.95 6.94 -5.62
C ARG A 75 -10.21 7.37 -6.88
N TYR A 76 -9.11 6.69 -7.15
CA TYR A 76 -8.36 6.78 -8.39
C TYR A 76 -8.08 5.36 -8.89
N ALA A 77 -7.94 5.22 -10.20
CA ALA A 77 -7.48 3.97 -10.78
C ALA A 77 -6.04 3.71 -10.32
N PHE A 78 -5.78 2.48 -9.88
CA PHE A 78 -4.44 1.99 -9.65
C PHE A 78 -4.22 0.84 -10.65
N PRO A 79 -3.07 0.83 -11.35
CA PRO A 79 -2.77 -0.17 -12.36
C PRO A 79 -2.66 -1.59 -11.78
#